data_AF-A0A7Y2ZIG8-F1
#
_entry.id   AF-A0A7Y2ZIG8-F1
#
_cell.length_a   1.000
_cell.length_b   1.000
_cell.length_c   1.000
_cell.angle_alpha   90.00
_cell.angle_beta   90.00
_cell.angle_gamma   90.00
#
_symmetry.space_group_name_H-M   'P 1'
#
loop_
_entity.id
_entity.type
_entity.pdbx_description
1 polymer ?
#
loop_
_entity_poly.entity_id
_entity_poly.type
_entity_poly.pdbx_seq_one_letter_code
_entity_poly.pdbx_strand_id
1 'polypeptide(L)'
;LLTQIGDHGEASFLVVLKEFGDLPSPGLLSFPRAGPTLALDFPNRGSSTLRLLETLERITMEAGGALYPAKDACMSPESFRGSYPRWEELERRRDPAYISDFWCRVTGIEPARGPT
;
A
#
# COMPACT_ATOMS: atom_id res chain seq x y z
N LEU A 1 -13.87 9.52 -3.23
CA LEU A 1 -12.55 9.34 -3.88
C LEU A 1 -12.36 10.31 -5.05
N LEU A 2 -13.09 10.16 -6.16
CA LEU A 2 -12.90 11.04 -7.35
C LEU A 2 -13.14 12.52 -7.06
N THR A 3 -14.15 12.87 -6.25
CA THR A 3 -14.39 14.26 -5.80
C THR A 3 -13.16 14.84 -5.12
N GLN A 4 -12.50 14.08 -4.24
CA GLN A 4 -11.32 14.54 -3.52
C GLN A 4 -10.13 14.78 -4.45
N ILE A 5 -9.98 13.97 -5.49
CA ILE A 5 -8.96 14.22 -6.52
C ILE A 5 -9.22 15.57 -7.21
N GLY A 6 -10.47 15.84 -7.58
CA GLY A 6 -10.88 17.12 -8.17
C GLY A 6 -10.69 18.31 -7.24
N ASP A 7 -11.04 18.16 -5.95
CA ASP A 7 -10.89 19.21 -4.92
C ASP A 7 -9.42 19.59 -4.70
N HIS A 8 -8.50 18.64 -4.89
CA HIS A 8 -7.05 18.88 -4.83
C HIS A 8 -6.47 19.52 -6.10
N GLY A 9 -7.28 19.78 -7.14
CA GLY A 9 -6.82 20.35 -8.41
C GLY A 9 -5.91 19.40 -9.20
N GLU A 10 -5.95 18.11 -8.88
CA GLU A 10 -5.15 17.08 -9.51
C GLU A 10 -5.98 16.30 -10.53
N ALA A 11 -5.32 15.76 -11.55
CA ALA A 11 -5.95 14.93 -12.56
C ALA A 11 -5.08 13.71 -12.82
N SER A 12 -5.72 12.53 -12.83
CA SER A 12 -5.06 11.31 -13.25
C SER A 12 -5.43 11.03 -14.70
N PHE A 13 -4.47 11.17 -15.60
CA PHE A 13 -4.67 10.93 -17.04
C PHE A 13 -4.67 9.43 -17.38
N LEU A 14 -3.93 8.63 -16.61
CA LEU A 14 -3.92 7.17 -16.73
C LEU A 14 -4.66 6.59 -15.52
N VAL A 15 -5.83 6.04 -15.79
CA VAL A 15 -6.69 5.40 -14.80
C VAL A 15 -6.99 3.98 -15.23
N VAL A 16 -6.73 3.03 -14.34
CA VAL A 16 -7.16 1.64 -14.53
C VAL A 16 -8.17 1.28 -13.46
N LEU A 17 -9.39 0.97 -13.88
CA LEU A 17 -10.42 0.36 -13.04
C LEU A 17 -10.61 -1.08 -13.51
N LYS A 18 -10.53 -2.02 -12.57
CA LYS A 18 -10.89 -3.42 -12.82
C LYS A 18 -11.56 -4.01 -11.60
N GLU A 19 -12.27 -5.11 -11.80
CA GLU A 19 -12.89 -5.89 -10.73
C GLU A 19 -12.11 -7.19 -10.54
N PHE A 20 -11.70 -7.46 -9.30
CA PHE A 20 -11.10 -8.74 -8.94
C PHE A 20 -12.20 -9.75 -8.61
N GLY A 21 -12.00 -10.99 -9.07
CA GLY A 21 -12.83 -12.12 -8.67
C GLY A 21 -12.67 -12.50 -7.20
N ASP A 22 -13.43 -13.49 -6.79
CA ASP A 22 -13.56 -13.95 -5.40
C ASP A 22 -12.60 -15.08 -5.02
N LEU A 23 -11.83 -15.62 -5.97
CA LEU A 23 -10.88 -16.70 -5.71
C LEU A 23 -9.81 -16.27 -4.70
N PRO A 24 -9.76 -16.86 -3.49
CA PRO A 24 -8.77 -16.48 -2.48
C PRO A 24 -7.38 -16.93 -2.89
N SER A 25 -6.41 -16.02 -2.79
CA SER A 25 -5.00 -16.34 -2.99
C SER A 25 -4.41 -17.00 -1.73
N PRO A 26 -3.56 -18.04 -1.87
CA PRO A 26 -2.88 -18.64 -0.72
C PRO A 26 -1.77 -17.74 -0.14
N GLY A 27 -1.36 -16.68 -0.84
CA GLY A 27 -0.29 -15.78 -0.40
C GLY A 27 -0.68 -14.99 0.86
N LEU A 28 0.21 -14.99 1.87
CA LEU A 28 -0.01 -14.26 3.13
C LEU A 28 -0.20 -12.76 2.92
N LEU A 29 0.54 -12.19 1.96
CA LEU A 29 0.50 -10.78 1.57
C LEU A 29 -0.18 -10.55 0.22
N SER A 30 -1.15 -11.38 -0.15
CA SER A 30 -1.82 -11.21 -1.44
C SER A 30 -2.65 -9.93 -1.51
N PHE A 31 -2.49 -9.15 -2.58
CA PHE A 31 -3.21 -7.91 -2.81
C PHE A 31 -4.61 -8.10 -3.43
N PRO A 32 -4.83 -8.99 -4.41
CA PRO A 32 -6.17 -9.21 -4.95
C PRO A 32 -7.16 -9.61 -3.86
N ARG A 33 -8.28 -8.89 -3.79
CA ARG A 33 -9.43 -9.12 -2.92
C ARG A 33 -10.69 -8.89 -3.75
N ALA A 34 -11.77 -9.61 -3.48
CA ALA A 34 -13.01 -9.45 -4.22
C ALA A 34 -13.46 -7.97 -4.25
N GLY A 35 -13.84 -7.49 -5.43
CA GLY A 35 -14.34 -6.13 -5.62
C GLY A 35 -13.44 -5.25 -6.49
N PRO A 36 -13.74 -3.94 -6.56
CA PRO A 36 -13.09 -3.02 -7.47
C PRO A 36 -11.68 -2.66 -6.99
N THR A 37 -10.76 -2.48 -7.93
CA THR A 37 -9.45 -1.86 -7.70
C THR A 37 -9.24 -0.73 -8.68
N LEU A 38 -8.57 0.31 -8.18
CA LEU A 38 -8.26 1.51 -8.94
C LEU A 38 -6.76 1.77 -8.89
N ALA A 39 -6.15 2.00 -10.05
CA ALA A 39 -4.80 2.55 -10.16
C ALA A 39 -4.87 3.93 -10.82
N LEU A 40 -4.18 4.89 -10.21
CA LEU A 40 -4.19 6.30 -10.60
C LEU A 40 -2.74 6.78 -10.68
N ASP A 41 -2.38 7.40 -11.80
CA ASP A 41 -1.10 8.07 -11.95
C ASP A 41 -1.27 9.59 -11.76
N PHE A 42 -0.47 10.18 -10.88
CA PHE A 42 -0.43 11.61 -10.62
C PHE A 42 0.96 12.17 -10.93
N PRO A 43 1.07 13.34 -11.60
CA PRO A 43 2.33 14.06 -11.68
C PRO A 43 2.85 14.41 -10.29
N ASN A 44 4.14 14.17 -10.03
CA ASN A 44 4.74 14.54 -8.75
C ASN A 44 4.99 16.06 -8.71
N ARG A 45 4.14 16.79 -7.99
CA ARG A 45 4.23 18.23 -7.72
C ARG A 45 4.72 18.53 -6.29
N GLY A 46 5.37 17.56 -5.66
CA GLY A 46 5.89 17.67 -4.30
C GLY A 46 4.78 17.59 -3.26
N SER A 47 4.75 18.56 -2.34
CA SER A 47 3.90 18.48 -1.14
C SER A 47 2.40 18.38 -1.43
N SER A 48 1.91 18.95 -2.54
CA SER A 48 0.49 18.83 -2.92
C SER A 48 0.12 17.39 -3.28
N THR A 49 0.97 16.72 -4.07
CA THR A 49 0.79 15.31 -4.43
C THR A 49 0.84 14.43 -3.19
N LEU A 50 1.78 14.67 -2.28
CA LEU A 50 1.88 13.90 -1.03
C LEU A 50 0.61 14.02 -0.17
N ARG A 51 0.08 15.24 0.01
CA ARG A 51 -1.19 15.44 0.73
C ARG A 51 -2.38 14.75 0.06
N LEU A 52 -2.42 14.72 -1.27
CA LEU A 52 -3.44 13.97 -1.99
C LEU A 52 -3.29 12.46 -1.72
N LEU A 53 -2.08 11.91 -1.81
CA LEU A 53 -1.83 10.50 -1.56
C LEU A 53 -2.21 10.09 -0.12
N GLU A 54 -1.91 10.92 0.88
CA GLU A 54 -2.36 10.73 2.27
C GLU A 54 -3.89 10.68 2.38
N THR A 55 -4.59 11.61 1.72
CA THR A 55 -6.06 11.62 1.68
C THR A 55 -6.63 10.36 1.02
N LEU A 56 -6.03 9.91 -0.11
CA LEU A 56 -6.46 8.71 -0.83
C LEU A 56 -6.18 7.43 -0.03
N GLU A 57 -5.04 7.36 0.64
CA GLU A 57 -4.71 6.29 1.58
C GLU A 57 -5.77 6.21 2.68
N ARG A 58 -6.07 7.32 3.36
CA ARG A 58 -7.09 7.36 4.42
C ARG A 58 -8.47 6.89 3.92
N ILE A 59 -8.93 7.39 2.77
CA ILE A 59 -10.21 6.98 2.17
C ILE A 59 -10.21 5.47 1.87
N THR A 60 -9.10 4.95 1.36
CA THR A 60 -8.97 3.52 1.05
C THR A 60 -9.08 2.67 2.32
N MET A 61 -8.40 3.07 3.39
CA MET A 61 -8.42 2.36 4.66
C MET A 61 -9.79 2.45 5.35
N GLU A 62 -10.44 3.62 5.35
CA GLU A 62 -11.80 3.82 5.88
C GLU A 62 -12.85 2.97 5.17
N ALA A 63 -12.66 2.71 3.86
CA ALA A 63 -13.51 1.84 3.08
C ALA A 63 -13.25 0.33 3.30
N GLY A 64 -12.32 -0.04 4.18
CA GLY A 64 -11.90 -1.43 4.37
C GLY A 64 -11.12 -2.00 3.17
N GLY A 65 -10.58 -1.11 2.32
CA GLY A 65 -9.74 -1.47 1.20
C GLY A 65 -8.30 -1.77 1.61
N ALA A 66 -7.41 -1.76 0.64
CA ALA A 66 -5.99 -2.01 0.87
C ALA A 66 -5.12 -1.36 -0.21
N LEU A 67 -3.86 -1.10 0.14
CA LEU A 67 -2.85 -0.60 -0.78
C LEU A 67 -1.98 -1.72 -1.34
N TYR A 68 -1.40 -1.52 -2.53
CA TYR A 68 -0.56 -2.51 -3.21
C TYR A 68 0.94 -2.22 -3.01
N PRO A 69 1.70 -3.07 -2.30
CA PRO A 69 3.14 -2.86 -2.07
C PRO A 69 3.98 -2.70 -3.33
N ALA A 70 3.62 -3.37 -4.43
CA ALA A 70 4.35 -3.22 -5.69
C ALA A 70 4.15 -1.85 -6.36
N LYS A 71 3.21 -1.04 -5.86
CA LYS A 71 2.92 0.34 -6.27
C LYS A 71 3.12 1.32 -5.12
N ASP A 72 3.95 0.94 -4.14
CA ASP A 72 4.29 1.79 -3.02
C ASP A 72 4.94 3.11 -3.49
N ALA A 73 4.53 4.19 -2.84
CA ALA A 73 5.11 5.52 -2.99
C ALA A 73 5.30 6.18 -1.62
N CYS A 74 4.29 6.07 -0.75
CA CYS A 74 4.27 6.68 0.58
C CYS A 74 3.48 5.87 1.63
N MET A 75 3.31 4.55 1.44
CA MET A 75 2.45 3.71 2.30
C MET A 75 2.86 3.78 3.77
N SER A 76 1.99 4.20 4.67
CA SER A 76 2.33 4.20 6.11
C SER A 76 2.42 2.78 6.71
N PRO A 77 3.17 2.58 7.81
CA PRO A 77 3.16 1.30 8.55
C PRO A 77 1.77 0.86 8.95
N GLU A 78 0.93 1.79 9.40
CA GLU A 78 -0.45 1.55 9.82
C GLU A 78 -1.28 1.02 8.66
N SER A 79 -1.21 1.68 7.50
CA SER A 79 -1.94 1.27 6.29
C SER A 79 -1.44 -0.07 5.74
N PHE A 80 -0.14 -0.35 5.79
CA PHE A 80 0.39 -1.66 5.41
C PHE A 80 -0.16 -2.77 6.32
N ARG A 81 -0.06 -2.60 7.64
CA ARG A 81 -0.52 -3.60 8.62
C ARG A 81 -2.04 -3.80 8.55
N GLY A 82 -2.80 -2.73 8.33
CA GLY A 82 -4.24 -2.79 8.09
C GLY A 82 -4.60 -3.48 6.77
N SER A 83 -3.82 -3.25 5.72
CA SER A 83 -3.99 -3.93 4.43
C SER A 83 -3.66 -5.43 4.52
N TYR A 84 -2.64 -5.80 5.31
CA TYR A 84 -2.09 -7.16 5.35
C TYR A 84 -2.01 -7.69 6.79
N PRO A 85 -3.12 -8.07 7.43
CA PRO A 85 -3.15 -8.46 8.84
C PRO A 85 -2.31 -9.72 9.17
N ARG A 86 -1.94 -10.53 8.15
CA ARG A 86 -1.08 -11.71 8.31
C ARG A 86 0.41 -11.42 8.14
N TRP A 87 0.83 -10.15 8.10
CA TRP A 87 2.24 -9.80 7.89
C TRP A 87 3.18 -10.39 8.96
N GLU A 88 2.74 -10.49 10.22
CA GLU A 88 3.52 -11.10 11.30
C GLU A 88 3.75 -12.61 11.08
N GLU A 89 2.82 -13.29 10.42
CA GLU A 89 3.00 -14.70 10.06
C GLU A 89 4.11 -14.87 9.02
N LEU A 90 4.21 -13.93 8.08
CA LEU A 90 5.33 -13.90 7.15
C LEU A 90 6.63 -13.59 7.89
N GLU A 91 6.64 -12.60 8.79
CA GLU A 91 7.84 -12.24 9.55
C GLU A 91 8.39 -13.43 10.33
N ARG A 92 7.53 -14.21 11.01
CA ARG A 92 7.96 -15.42 11.72
C ARG A 92 8.62 -16.49 10.84
N ARG A 93 8.37 -16.45 9.52
CA ARG A 93 8.92 -17.39 8.53
C ARG A 93 10.06 -16.79 7.71
N ARG A 94 10.23 -15.47 7.74
CA ARG A 94 11.23 -14.74 6.99
C ARG A 94 12.61 -15.12 7.53
N ASP A 95 13.55 -15.36 6.62
CA ASP A 95 14.96 -15.42 6.99
C ASP A 95 15.41 -14.02 7.43
N PRO A 96 15.94 -13.84 8.67
CA PRO A 96 16.41 -12.55 9.17
C PRO A 96 17.36 -11.81 8.23
N ALA A 97 18.14 -12.53 7.42
CA ALA A 97 19.06 -11.94 6.43
C ALA A 97 18.33 -11.28 5.24
N TYR A 98 17.09 -11.67 4.95
CA TYR A 98 16.29 -11.13 3.85
C TYR A 98 15.48 -9.94 4.34
N ILE A 99 16.02 -8.73 4.20
CA ILE A 99 15.35 -7.51 4.61
C ILE A 99 15.51 -6.42 3.54
N SER A 100 14.47 -5.61 3.35
CA SER A 100 14.47 -4.48 2.42
C SER A 100 14.08 -3.21 3.15
N ASP A 101 14.47 -2.05 2.62
CA ASP A 101 14.07 -0.75 3.17
C ASP A 101 12.55 -0.60 3.26
N PHE A 102 11.82 -1.16 2.29
CA PHE A 102 10.36 -1.24 2.34
C PHE A 102 9.91 -2.01 3.59
N TRP A 103 10.44 -3.21 3.82
CA TRP A 103 10.05 -4.04 4.97
C TRP A 103 10.36 -3.34 6.28
N CYS A 104 11.55 -2.75 6.42
CA CYS A 104 11.93 -1.95 7.59
C CYS A 104 10.93 -0.83 7.84
N ARG A 105 10.60 -0.07 6.79
CA ARG A 105 9.71 1.10 6.88
C ARG A 105 8.30 0.71 7.30
N VAL A 106 7.72 -0.34 6.71
CA VAL A 106 6.31 -0.68 6.95
C VAL A 106 6.08 -1.60 8.16
N THR A 107 7.12 -2.30 8.62
CA THR A 107 7.03 -3.19 9.80
C THR A 107 7.72 -2.63 11.04
N GLY A 108 8.66 -1.70 10.89
CA GLY A 108 9.50 -1.18 11.99
C GLY A 108 10.62 -2.15 12.42
N ILE A 109 10.87 -3.21 11.65
CA ILE A 109 11.90 -4.20 11.95
C ILE A 109 13.23 -3.70 11.41
N GLU A 110 14.25 -3.63 12.27
CA GLU A 110 15.61 -3.28 11.84
C GLU A 110 16.36 -4.51 11.31
N PRO A 111 17.32 -4.32 10.38
CA PRO A 111 18.24 -5.37 9.99
C PRO A 111 18.98 -5.92 11.21
N ALA A 112 19.23 -7.23 11.22
CA ALA A 112 20.11 -7.82 12.23
C ALA A 112 21.48 -7.12 12.16
N ARG A 113 21.90 -6.48 13.23
CA ARG A 113 23.26 -5.91 13.33
C ARG A 113 24.22 -7.09 13.32
N GLY A 114 25.07 -7.17 12.29
CA GLY A 114 26.14 -8.18 12.25
C GLY A 114 27.06 -8.04 13.46
N PRO A 115 27.83 -9.08 13.82
CA PRO A 115 28.82 -8.97 14.87
C PRO A 115 29.81 -7.86 14.49
N THR A 116 29.93 -6.86 15.36
CA THR A 116 30.99 -5.85 15.33
C THR A 116 32.35 -6.47 15.52
#